data_AF-A0A6M4NRW2-F1
#
_entry.id   AF-A0A6M4NRW2-F1
#
_cell.length_a   1.000
_cell.length_b   1.000
_cell.length_c   1.000
_cell.angle_alpha   90.00
_cell.angle_beta   90.00
_cell.angle_gamma   90.00
#
_symmetry.space_group_name_H-M   'P 1'
#
loop_
_entity.id
_entity.type
_entity.pdbx_description
1 polymer ?
#
loop_
_entity_poly.entity_id
_entity_poly.type
_entity_poly.pdbx_seq_one_letter_code
_entity_poly.pdbx_strand_id
1 'polypeptide(L)'
;MALRPQYQRHWKVHFAKKTRGAWRSIKYLGRYLKRPPVAASQLRHYRGGSVVHQYYDHNTQQHKRQKLTQEEMLWRYVSHIPARHFKMVRYYGFLANRKRGKLLPKVYEALEMTPREKPQKPGFAVLMKAFLGTDPYQCILCKGRLRFAGAMAGEHATKMLSDRLQRMAKKRWLQTPFLDKCA
;
A
#
# COMPACT_ATOMS: atom_id res chain seq x y z
N MET A 1 10.56 19.35 9.79
CA MET A 1 10.93 19.75 11.17
C MET A 1 10.72 18.66 12.23
N ALA A 2 9.79 17.70 12.08
CA ALA A 2 9.42 16.73 13.13
C ALA A 2 10.51 15.72 13.58
N LEU A 3 11.61 15.54 12.84
CA LEU A 3 12.64 14.53 13.17
C LEU A 3 13.79 15.07 14.02
N ARG A 4 14.02 16.40 14.05
CA ARG A 4 15.13 17.01 14.82
C ARG A 4 15.13 16.62 16.31
N PRO A 5 13.97 16.59 17.01
CA PRO A 5 13.92 16.16 18.40
C PRO A 5 14.28 14.67 18.59
N GLN A 6 14.00 13.80 17.60
CA GLN A 6 14.31 12.38 17.69
C GLN A 6 15.81 12.09 17.55
N TYR A 7 16.54 12.93 16.81
CA TYR A 7 18.00 12.84 16.69
C TYR A 7 18.73 13.28 17.96
N GLN A 8 18.11 14.13 18.79
CA GLN A 8 18.68 14.61 20.05
C GLN A 8 18.38 13.69 21.24
N ARG A 9 17.54 12.66 21.06
CA ARG A 9 17.24 11.69 22.11
C ARG A 9 18.42 10.74 22.30
N HIS A 10 18.80 10.52 23.54
CA HIS A 10 19.74 9.46 23.90
C HIS A 10 19.03 8.11 23.83
N TRP A 11 19.29 7.36 22.77
CA TRP A 11 18.70 6.04 22.58
C TRP A 11 19.45 5.01 23.44
N LYS A 12 18.75 4.42 24.43
CA LYS A 12 19.22 3.21 25.10
C LYS A 12 18.96 2.01 24.18
N VAL A 13 19.93 1.71 23.31
CA VAL A 13 19.82 0.59 22.37
C VAL A 13 20.37 -0.67 23.01
N HIS A 14 19.50 -1.60 23.37
CA HIS A 14 19.89 -2.92 23.85
C HIS A 14 20.12 -3.86 22.66
N PHE A 15 21.39 -4.19 22.39
CA PHE A 15 21.73 -5.26 21.45
C PHE A 15 21.74 -6.60 22.17
N ALA A 16 20.67 -7.37 21.99
CA ALA A 16 20.64 -8.75 22.46
C ALA A 16 21.70 -9.60 21.73
N LYS A 17 22.15 -10.68 22.37
CA LYS A 17 23.09 -11.65 21.76
C LYS A 17 22.56 -12.10 20.39
N LYS A 18 23.47 -12.23 19.42
CA LYS A 18 23.17 -12.68 18.06
C LYS A 18 22.40 -14.00 18.10
N THR A 19 21.19 -14.01 17.54
CA THR A 19 20.38 -15.22 17.44
C THR A 19 21.06 -16.20 16.46
N ARG A 20 21.12 -17.50 16.79
CA ARG A 20 21.75 -18.57 15.97
C ARG A 20 21.05 -18.87 14.63
N GLY A 21 20.22 -17.97 14.09
CA GLY A 21 19.51 -18.21 12.84
C GLY A 21 18.98 -16.93 12.20
N ALA A 22 19.79 -16.31 11.33
CA ALA A 22 19.42 -15.08 10.63
C ALA A 22 18.09 -15.22 9.87
N TRP A 23 17.83 -16.39 9.28
CA TRP A 23 16.58 -16.67 8.57
C TRP A 23 15.35 -16.61 9.49
N ARG A 24 15.45 -17.11 10.73
CA ARG A 24 14.34 -17.03 11.71
C ARG A 24 14.06 -15.57 12.07
N SER A 25 15.10 -14.76 12.28
CA SER A 25 14.98 -13.33 12.58
C SER A 25 14.38 -12.55 11.42
N ILE A 26 14.81 -12.81 10.17
CA ILE A 26 14.24 -12.20 8.97
C ILE A 26 12.78 -12.60 8.79
N LYS A 27 12.45 -13.89 8.95
CA LYS A 27 11.06 -14.39 8.87
C LYS A 27 10.17 -13.80 9.97
N TYR A 28 10.73 -13.56 11.15
CA TYR A 28 10.04 -12.85 12.24
C TYR A 28 9.75 -11.40 11.83
N LEU A 29 10.79 -10.62 11.50
CA LEU A 29 10.65 -9.22 11.08
C LEU A 29 9.71 -9.04 9.89
N GLY A 30 9.82 -9.90 8.88
CA GLY A 30 8.96 -9.87 7.70
C GLY A 30 7.48 -10.07 8.02
N ARG A 31 7.14 -10.89 9.04
CA ARG A 31 5.75 -11.05 9.49
C ARG A 31 5.21 -9.75 10.09
N TYR A 32 6.02 -9.05 10.89
CA TYR A 32 5.62 -7.78 11.53
C TYR A 32 5.54 -6.60 10.55
N LEU A 33 6.42 -6.56 9.55
CA LEU A 33 6.40 -5.48 8.55
C LEU A 33 5.26 -5.63 7.54
N LYS A 34 4.84 -6.87 7.23
CA LYS A 34 3.86 -7.14 6.17
C LYS A 34 2.42 -7.29 6.68
N ARG A 35 2.22 -7.72 7.93
CA ARG A 35 0.88 -8.03 8.48
C ARG A 35 0.36 -6.87 9.32
N PRO A 36 -0.96 -6.72 9.42
CA PRO A 36 -1.53 -5.81 10.40
C PRO A 36 -1.05 -6.17 11.81
N PRO A 37 -0.95 -5.16 12.71
CA PRO A 37 -0.39 -5.30 14.05
C PRO A 37 -1.12 -6.32 14.92
N VAL A 38 -2.41 -6.53 14.66
CA VAL A 38 -3.21 -7.59 15.27
C VAL A 38 -3.75 -8.49 14.16
N ALA A 39 -3.55 -9.80 14.31
CA ALA A 39 -4.07 -10.76 13.36
C ALA A 39 -5.56 -11.04 13.63
N ALA A 40 -6.38 -11.14 12.59
CA ALA A 40 -7.81 -11.46 12.73
C ALA A 40 -8.03 -12.79 13.48
N SER A 41 -7.12 -13.77 13.34
CA SER A 41 -7.16 -15.04 14.07
C SER A 41 -7.02 -14.91 15.60
N GLN A 42 -6.52 -13.77 16.08
CA GLN A 42 -6.41 -13.48 17.51
C GLN A 42 -7.72 -12.91 18.07
N LEU A 43 -8.65 -12.44 17.23
CA LEU A 43 -9.94 -11.94 17.66
C LEU A 43 -10.87 -13.11 18.03
N ARG A 44 -11.25 -13.19 19.30
CA ARG A 44 -12.13 -14.24 19.83
C ARG A 44 -13.56 -13.78 20.04
N HIS A 45 -13.75 -12.51 20.36
CA HIS A 45 -15.06 -11.96 20.60
C HIS A 45 -15.12 -10.48 20.22
N TYR A 46 -16.23 -10.08 19.62
CA TYR A 46 -16.54 -8.71 19.29
C TYR A 46 -18.04 -8.49 19.45
N ARG A 47 -18.47 -8.02 20.63
CA ARG A 47 -19.88 -7.68 20.92
C ARG A 47 -19.97 -6.71 22.09
N GLY A 48 -20.97 -5.83 22.05
CA GLY A 48 -21.35 -4.97 23.17
C GLY A 48 -20.24 -4.01 23.62
N GLY A 49 -19.56 -3.34 22.67
CA GLY A 49 -18.49 -2.40 23.01
C GLY A 49 -17.17 -3.05 23.46
N SER A 50 -17.11 -4.38 23.55
CA SER A 50 -15.93 -5.10 24.02
C SER A 50 -15.31 -5.99 22.94
N VAL A 51 -13.98 -6.04 22.95
CA VAL A 51 -13.14 -6.81 22.02
C VAL A 51 -12.25 -7.73 22.85
N VAL A 52 -12.27 -9.03 22.56
CA VAL A 52 -11.40 -10.00 23.23
C VAL A 52 -10.39 -10.55 22.25
N HIS A 53 -9.12 -10.31 22.53
CA HIS A 53 -7.99 -10.88 21.79
C HIS A 53 -7.36 -12.03 22.59
N GLN A 54 -6.89 -13.06 21.90
CA GLN A 54 -6.04 -14.10 22.47
C GLN A 54 -4.64 -14.00 21.88
N TYR A 55 -3.63 -13.94 22.73
CA TYR A 55 -2.23 -13.88 22.31
C TYR A 55 -1.40 -14.88 23.11
N TYR A 56 -0.25 -15.26 22.56
CA TYR A 56 0.71 -16.09 23.24
C TYR A 56 1.68 -15.20 24.01
N ASP A 57 1.70 -15.33 25.34
CA ASP A 57 2.64 -14.61 26.19
C ASP A 57 3.95 -15.38 26.26
N HIS A 58 5.02 -14.80 25.69
CA HIS A 58 6.34 -15.42 25.66
C HIS A 58 7.03 -15.44 27.03
N ASN A 59 6.64 -14.58 27.97
CA ASN A 59 7.23 -14.54 29.31
C ASN A 59 6.67 -15.67 30.18
N THR A 60 5.35 -15.91 30.11
CA THR A 60 4.68 -16.96 30.89
C THR A 60 4.45 -18.25 30.10
N GLN A 61 4.83 -18.29 28.82
CA GLN A 61 4.65 -19.41 27.89
C GLN A 61 3.21 -19.94 27.80
N GLN A 62 2.22 -19.05 27.87
CA GLN A 62 0.80 -19.43 27.90
C GLN A 62 -0.04 -18.52 27.01
N HIS A 63 -1.15 -19.05 26.51
CA HIS A 63 -2.13 -18.25 25.79
C HIS A 63 -2.98 -17.44 26.78
N LYS A 64 -2.89 -16.11 26.70
CA LYS A 64 -3.68 -15.19 27.51
C LYS A 64 -4.77 -14.52 26.68
N ARG A 65 -5.85 -14.13 27.36
CA ARG A 65 -6.94 -13.34 26.79
C ARG A 65 -6.84 -11.91 27.30
N GLN A 66 -6.92 -10.95 26.39
CA GLN A 66 -6.99 -9.53 26.68
C GLN A 66 -8.35 -9.02 26.25
N LYS A 67 -9.11 -8.47 27.20
CA LYS A 67 -10.34 -7.73 26.93
C LYS A 67 -9.98 -6.25 26.81
N LEU A 68 -10.43 -5.62 25.73
CA LEU A 68 -10.27 -4.20 25.44
C LEU A 68 -11.64 -3.61 25.12
N THR A 69 -11.80 -2.31 25.29
CA THR A 69 -12.93 -1.60 24.70
C THR A 69 -12.72 -1.45 23.18
N GLN A 70 -13.79 -1.17 22.45
CA GLN A 70 -13.71 -0.86 21.01
C GLN A 70 -12.83 0.38 20.74
N GLU A 71 -12.93 1.40 21.60
CA GLU A 71 -12.16 2.64 21.48
C GLU A 71 -10.66 2.38 21.66
N GLU A 72 -10.27 1.62 22.68
CA GLU A 72 -8.86 1.25 22.90
C GLU A 72 -8.28 0.46 21.73
N MET A 73 -9.09 -0.43 21.15
CA MET A 73 -8.70 -1.20 19.98
C MET A 73 -8.47 -0.26 18.78
N LEU A 74 -9.39 0.67 18.51
CA LEU A 74 -9.25 1.65 17.44
C LEU A 74 -8.03 2.55 17.63
N TRP A 75 -7.80 3.07 18.84
CA TRP A 75 -6.63 3.88 19.15
C TRP A 75 -5.31 3.15 18.87
N ARG A 76 -5.25 1.86 19.22
CA ARG A 76 -4.09 1.01 18.88
C ARG A 76 -3.90 0.90 17.37
N TYR A 77 -4.94 0.69 16.57
CA TYR A 77 -4.82 0.68 15.11
C TYR A 77 -4.41 2.03 14.52
N VAL A 78 -5.02 3.12 14.98
CA VAL A 78 -4.72 4.48 14.51
C VAL A 78 -3.27 4.85 14.78
N SER A 79 -2.67 4.38 15.88
CA SER A 79 -1.24 4.60 16.18
C SER A 79 -0.28 4.04 15.13
N HIS A 80 -0.72 3.07 14.32
CA HIS A 80 0.05 2.52 13.20
C HIS A 80 -0.14 3.29 11.89
N ILE A 81 -1.14 4.18 11.82
CA ILE A 81 -1.37 5.01 10.65
C ILE A 81 -0.39 6.19 10.72
N PRO A 82 0.53 6.33 9.76
CA PRO A 82 1.44 7.45 9.76
C PRO A 82 0.68 8.78 9.58
N ALA A 83 1.20 9.85 10.18
CA ALA A 83 0.61 11.18 10.05
C ALA A 83 0.44 11.60 8.58
N ARG A 84 -0.51 12.48 8.32
CA ARG A 84 -0.75 13.02 6.97
C ARG A 84 0.55 13.61 6.42
N HIS A 85 0.89 13.24 5.17
CA HIS A 85 2.15 13.61 4.49
C HIS A 85 3.44 13.01 5.07
N PHE A 86 3.37 12.11 6.07
CA PHE A 86 4.54 11.35 6.50
C PHE A 86 4.92 10.34 5.42
N LYS A 87 6.09 10.54 4.82
CA LYS A 87 6.63 9.65 3.79
C LYS A 87 7.26 8.44 4.47
N MET A 88 6.55 7.32 4.52
CA MET A 88 7.14 6.05 4.97
C MET A 88 8.27 5.64 4.03
N VAL A 89 9.41 5.25 4.60
CA VAL A 89 10.54 4.74 3.82
C VAL A 89 10.21 3.31 3.40
N ARG A 90 9.74 3.14 2.15
CA ARG A 90 9.46 1.81 1.59
C ARG A 90 10.72 1.00 1.28
N TYR A 91 11.80 1.68 0.92
CA TYR A 91 13.09 1.08 0.60
C TYR A 91 14.23 1.89 1.23
N TYR A 92 15.15 1.21 1.92
CA TYR A 92 16.28 1.83 2.61
C TYR A 92 17.62 1.23 2.13
N GLY A 93 18.73 1.92 2.45
CA GLY A 93 20.07 1.44 2.15
C GLY A 93 20.32 1.24 0.66
N PHE A 94 20.83 0.06 0.29
CA PHE A 94 21.06 -0.31 -1.10
C PHE A 94 19.77 -0.54 -1.92
N LEU A 95 18.61 -0.67 -1.27
CA LEU A 95 17.31 -0.79 -1.95
C LEU A 95 16.66 0.56 -2.25
N ALA A 96 17.16 1.67 -1.69
CA ALA A 96 16.60 3.00 -1.88
C ALA A 96 16.56 3.39 -3.38
N ASN A 97 15.44 3.91 -3.88
CA ASN A 97 15.20 4.16 -5.31
C ASN A 97 16.37 4.87 -6.04
N ARG A 98 16.98 5.89 -5.41
CA ARG A 98 18.09 6.65 -5.99
C ARG A 98 19.40 5.86 -6.06
N LYS A 99 19.63 4.94 -5.12
CA LYS A 99 20.89 4.19 -4.98
C LYS A 99 20.80 2.77 -5.54
N ARG A 100 19.59 2.21 -5.66
CA ARG A 100 19.33 0.83 -6.05
C ARG A 100 19.99 0.44 -7.36
N GLY A 101 19.93 1.31 -8.38
CA GLY A 101 20.56 1.02 -9.68
C GLY A 101 22.07 0.80 -9.60
N LYS A 102 22.76 1.49 -8.67
CA LYS A 102 24.22 1.41 -8.51
C LYS A 102 24.67 0.38 -7.47
N LEU A 103 23.93 0.26 -6.36
CA LEU A 103 24.33 -0.57 -5.23
C LEU A 103 23.80 -2.01 -5.31
N LEU A 104 22.62 -2.23 -5.90
CA LEU A 104 22.04 -3.56 -5.97
C LEU A 104 22.87 -4.56 -6.81
N PRO A 105 23.46 -4.16 -7.97
CA PRO A 105 24.35 -5.06 -8.72
C PRO A 105 25.57 -5.53 -7.89
N LYS A 106 26.19 -4.63 -7.11
CA LYS A 106 27.31 -4.98 -6.22
C LYS A 106 26.93 -6.01 -5.15
N VAL A 107 25.69 -5.93 -4.66
CA VAL A 107 25.16 -6.90 -3.69
C VAL A 107 24.94 -8.26 -4.36
N TYR A 108 24.47 -8.29 -5.61
CA TYR A 108 24.34 -9.55 -6.35
C TYR A 108 25.70 -10.20 -6.62
N GLU A 109 26.69 -9.42 -7.03
CA GLU A 109 28.07 -9.87 -7.23
C GLU A 109 28.66 -10.46 -5.94
N ALA A 110 28.57 -9.72 -4.82
CA ALA A 110 29.08 -10.17 -3.52
C ALA A 110 28.37 -11.42 -2.96
N LEU A 111 27.16 -11.71 -3.44
CA LEU A 111 26.37 -12.89 -3.04
C LEU A 111 26.40 -14.00 -4.11
N GLU A 112 27.19 -13.84 -5.17
CA GLU A 112 27.26 -14.78 -6.30
C GLU A 112 25.87 -15.09 -6.89
N MET A 113 24.99 -14.10 -6.91
CA MET A 113 23.63 -14.22 -7.41
C MET A 113 23.54 -13.72 -8.85
N THR A 114 22.85 -14.47 -9.71
CA THR A 114 22.48 -13.97 -11.03
C THR A 114 21.41 -12.88 -10.90
N PRO A 115 21.63 -11.68 -11.48
CA PRO A 115 20.60 -10.64 -11.49
C PRO A 115 19.35 -11.16 -12.21
N ARG A 116 18.18 -11.00 -11.58
CA ARG A 116 16.91 -11.31 -12.27
C ARG A 116 16.72 -10.36 -13.44
N GLU A 117 16.47 -10.93 -14.61
CA GLU A 117 16.04 -10.17 -15.77
C GLU A 117 14.72 -9.44 -15.46
N LYS A 118 14.63 -8.21 -15.95
CA LYS A 118 13.37 -7.47 -15.87
C LYS A 118 12.39 -8.14 -16.83
N PRO A 119 11.19 -8.54 -16.37
CA PRO A 119 10.19 -9.05 -17.28
C PRO A 119 9.86 -7.98 -18.32
N GLN A 120 9.73 -8.39 -19.57
CA GLN A 120 9.28 -7.49 -20.62
C GLN A 120 7.88 -6.98 -20.27
N LYS A 121 7.67 -5.67 -20.41
CA LYS A 121 6.34 -5.10 -20.19
C LYS A 121 5.46 -5.51 -21.36
N PRO A 122 4.31 -6.14 -21.13
CA PRO A 122 3.38 -6.46 -22.22
C PRO A 122 2.96 -5.17 -22.91
N GLY A 123 2.89 -5.21 -24.25
CA GLY A 123 2.42 -4.09 -25.05
C GLY A 123 0.93 -3.83 -24.87
N PHE A 124 0.46 -2.68 -25.37
CA PHE A 124 -0.95 -2.25 -25.29
C PHE A 124 -1.94 -3.34 -25.73
N ALA A 125 -1.69 -3.99 -26.87
CA ALA A 125 -2.61 -5.01 -27.39
C ALA A 125 -2.73 -6.26 -26.50
N VAL A 126 -1.62 -6.69 -25.90
CA VAL A 126 -1.61 -7.81 -24.96
C VAL A 126 -2.40 -7.46 -23.70
N LEU A 127 -2.20 -6.25 -23.19
CA LEU A 127 -2.93 -5.75 -22.02
C LEU A 127 -4.44 -5.62 -22.31
N MET A 128 -4.81 -5.04 -23.46
CA MET A 128 -6.20 -4.90 -23.91
C MET A 128 -6.89 -6.26 -24.03
N LYS A 129 -6.24 -7.22 -24.69
CA LYS A 129 -6.77 -8.57 -24.86
C LYS A 129 -6.94 -9.29 -23.54
N ALA A 130 -5.99 -9.16 -22.62
CA ALA A 130 -6.09 -9.76 -21.29
C ALA A 130 -7.19 -9.13 -20.42
N PHE A 131 -7.39 -7.81 -20.53
CA PHE A 131 -8.33 -7.08 -19.68
C PHE A 131 -9.78 -7.14 -20.21
N LEU A 132 -9.98 -6.98 -21.53
CA LEU A 132 -11.31 -6.89 -22.16
C LEU A 132 -11.65 -8.10 -23.03
N GLY A 133 -10.76 -9.08 -23.16
CA GLY A 133 -10.96 -10.24 -24.04
C GLY A 133 -10.91 -9.92 -25.54
N THR A 134 -10.65 -8.67 -25.91
CA THR A 134 -10.74 -8.18 -27.30
C THR A 134 -9.37 -7.79 -27.82
N ASP A 135 -8.95 -8.33 -28.97
CA ASP A 135 -7.74 -7.88 -29.66
C ASP A 135 -8.02 -6.55 -30.38
N PRO A 136 -7.37 -5.43 -29.99
CA PRO A 136 -7.61 -4.12 -30.62
C PRO A 136 -7.19 -4.08 -32.10
N TYR A 137 -6.41 -5.06 -32.55
CA TYR A 137 -5.98 -5.18 -33.94
C TYR A 137 -6.75 -6.24 -34.71
N GLN A 138 -7.89 -6.71 -34.20
CA GLN A 138 -8.80 -7.59 -34.92
C GLN A 138 -10.08 -6.82 -35.28
N CYS A 139 -10.45 -6.83 -36.56
CA CYS A 139 -11.69 -6.20 -37.00
C CYS A 139 -12.89 -6.93 -36.39
N ILE A 140 -13.80 -6.20 -35.74
CA ILE A 140 -15.00 -6.78 -35.14
C ILE A 140 -15.97 -7.36 -36.17
N LEU A 141 -15.96 -6.83 -37.40
CA LEU A 141 -16.85 -7.23 -38.50
C LEU A 141 -16.30 -8.43 -39.28
N CYS A 142 -15.12 -8.26 -39.89
CA CYS A 142 -14.57 -9.28 -40.81
C CYS A 142 -13.48 -10.17 -40.18
N LYS A 143 -13.13 -9.97 -38.91
CA LYS A 143 -12.04 -10.67 -38.19
C LYS A 143 -10.64 -10.51 -38.79
N GLY A 144 -10.47 -9.70 -39.84
CA GLY A 144 -9.17 -9.37 -40.44
C GLY A 144 -8.25 -8.59 -39.51
N ARG A 145 -6.95 -8.56 -39.85
CA ARG A 145 -5.91 -7.88 -39.07
C ARG A 145 -5.90 -6.38 -39.36
N LEU A 146 -6.20 -5.56 -38.36
CA LEU A 146 -6.08 -4.11 -38.42
C LEU A 146 -4.61 -3.71 -38.23
N ARG A 147 -4.19 -2.64 -38.91
CA ARG A 147 -2.88 -2.01 -38.75
C ARG A 147 -3.00 -0.78 -37.87
N PHE A 148 -2.00 -0.55 -37.02
CA PHE A 148 -1.93 0.66 -36.24
C PHE A 148 -1.72 1.86 -37.18
N ALA A 149 -2.68 2.79 -37.21
CA ALA A 149 -2.59 4.00 -38.03
C ALA A 149 -1.98 5.18 -37.24
N GLY A 150 -2.22 5.24 -35.93
CA GLY A 150 -1.74 6.33 -35.08
C GLY A 150 -2.41 6.29 -33.71
N ALA A 151 -1.89 7.10 -32.78
CA ALA A 151 -2.49 7.32 -31.47
C ALA A 151 -2.61 8.82 -31.23
N MET A 152 -3.76 9.25 -30.72
CA MET A 152 -3.96 10.61 -30.23
C MET A 152 -3.94 10.59 -28.71
N ALA A 153 -3.26 11.55 -28.10
CA ALA A 153 -3.28 11.69 -26.65
C ALA A 153 -4.69 12.07 -26.20
N GLY A 154 -5.30 11.25 -25.36
CA GLY A 154 -6.53 11.61 -24.67
C GLY A 154 -6.27 12.71 -23.63
N GLU A 155 -7.33 13.39 -23.20
CA GLU A 155 -7.22 14.33 -22.09
C GLU A 155 -6.76 13.61 -20.81
N HIS A 156 -6.02 14.31 -19.95
CA HIS A 156 -5.58 13.71 -18.69
C HIS A 156 -6.78 13.42 -17.79
N ALA A 157 -6.76 12.29 -17.07
CA ALA A 157 -7.87 11.85 -16.22
C ALA A 157 -8.32 12.92 -15.20
N THR A 158 -7.38 13.75 -14.70
CA THR A 158 -7.74 14.86 -13.80
C THR A 158 -8.59 15.92 -14.48
N LYS A 159 -8.35 16.23 -15.76
CA LYS A 159 -9.15 17.17 -16.54
C LYS A 159 -10.55 16.61 -16.79
N MET A 160 -10.64 15.35 -17.22
CA MET A 160 -11.95 14.70 -17.37
C MET A 160 -12.76 14.69 -16.05
N LEU A 161 -12.09 14.46 -14.91
CA LEU A 161 -12.73 14.49 -13.60
C LEU A 161 -13.15 15.92 -13.19
N SER A 162 -12.30 16.93 -13.41
CA SER A 162 -12.67 18.33 -13.14
C SER A 162 -13.88 18.75 -13.97
N ASP A 163 -13.89 18.40 -15.25
CA ASP A 163 -14.96 18.79 -16.18
C ASP A 163 -16.25 18.04 -15.85
N ARG A 164 -16.16 16.80 -15.34
CA ARG A 164 -17.31 16.06 -14.83
C ARG A 164 -17.86 16.69 -13.55
N LEU A 165 -17.00 17.03 -12.60
CA LEU A 165 -17.39 17.69 -11.35
C LEU A 165 -18.04 19.06 -11.63
N GLN A 166 -17.46 19.86 -12.52
CA GLN A 166 -18.02 21.13 -12.96
C GLN A 166 -19.39 20.95 -13.62
N ARG A 167 -19.55 19.95 -14.50
CA ARG A 167 -20.86 19.62 -15.09
C ARG A 167 -21.88 19.22 -14.03
N MET A 168 -21.50 18.42 -13.03
CA MET A 168 -22.38 18.03 -11.93
C MET A 168 -22.76 19.24 -11.07
N ALA A 169 -21.80 20.11 -10.74
CA ALA A 169 -22.05 21.35 -10.00
C ALA A 169 -23.01 22.27 -10.77
N LYS A 170 -22.78 22.48 -12.07
CA LYS A 170 -23.66 23.30 -12.93
C LYS A 170 -25.08 22.73 -13.00
N LYS A 171 -25.24 21.41 -13.19
CA LYS A 171 -26.56 20.77 -13.17
C LYS A 171 -27.26 20.92 -11.82
N ARG A 172 -26.53 20.81 -10.71
CA ARG A 172 -27.08 20.97 -9.36
C ARG A 172 -27.53 22.41 -9.10
N TRP A 173 -26.74 23.40 -9.56
CA TRP A 173 -27.10 24.82 -9.52
C TRP A 173 -28.35 25.15 -10.34
N LEU A 174 -28.51 24.54 -11.51
CA LEU A 174 -29.70 24.71 -12.36
C LEU A 174 -30.95 23.99 -11.81
N GLN A 175 -30.78 23.09 -10.85
CA GLN A 175 -31.87 22.34 -10.20
C GLN A 175 -32.21 22.87 -8.80
N THR A 176 -31.43 23.80 -8.24
CA THR A 176 -31.81 24.47 -6.99
C THR A 176 -33.04 25.32 -7.27
N PRO A 177 -34.21 25.04 -6.63
CA PRO A 177 -35.31 25.98 -6.69
C PRO A 177 -34.83 27.29 -6.10
N PHE A 178 -35.08 28.39 -6.80
CA PHE A 178 -34.86 29.73 -6.29
C PHE A 178 -35.71 29.83 -5.02
N LEU A 179 -35.08 29.77 -3.85
CA LEU A 179 -35.73 30.09 -2.57
C LEU A 179 -35.93 31.61 -2.56
N ASP A 180 -36.86 32.07 -3.39
CA ASP A 180 -37.43 33.40 -3.27
C ASP A 180 -38.69 33.31 -2.41
N LYS A 181 -38.68 34.16 -1.37
CA LYS A 181 -39.83 34.62 -0.58
C LYS A 181 -40.37 33.62 0.45
N CYS A 182 -39.89 33.76 1.67
CA CYS A 182 -40.76 33.95 2.84
C CYS A 182 -40.17 35.08 3.67
N ALA A 183 -40.76 36.27 3.52
CA ALA A 183 -40.74 37.33 4.53
C ALA A 183 -41.82 37.02 5.58
#